data_AF-A0A1S8KKX4-F1
#
_entry.id   AF-A0A1S8KKX4-F1
#
_cell.length_a   1.000
_cell.length_b   1.000
_cell.length_c   1.000
_cell.angle_alpha   90.00
_cell.angle_beta   90.00
_cell.angle_gamma   90.00
#
_symmetry.space_group_name_H-M   'P 1'
#
loop_
_entity.id
_entity.type
_entity.pdbx_description
1 polymer ?
#
loop_
_entity_poly.entity_id
_entity_poly.type
_entity_poly.pdbx_seq_one_letter_code
_entity_poly.pdbx_strand_id
1 'polypeptide(L)'
;MLNDYPLKNEANTFSNNITIEHSLNDRSTSLFLKRGNHHYEFFTDANGDFGVYDKRNESTLLRLNNSASQFYKDLNMNNKRVHNVANATAGKDAVNRDYADERYARAEHTHTSSNISDAVTRVGTSASANKVLKLDSNGFIDVIHPNDSSPEKSIVTKKYLDQKLDNIEIPNAGITQSQADSRYSRNNHTHAITDINGLTAKLNEMATTQLVQQLQTKIEELERKVEVLEGHDGKFKDARTQRWYEIGVYPNGQMPSNTTNLLAIEQEV
;
A
#
# COMPACT_ATOMS: atom_id res chain seq x y z
N MET A 1 -71.81 64.21 38.13
CA MET A 1 -71.09 64.64 39.34
C MET A 1 -69.90 63.70 39.49
N LEU A 2 -68.71 64.10 39.04
CA LEU A 2 -67.49 63.30 39.12
C LEU A 2 -66.83 63.67 40.46
N ASN A 3 -66.70 62.70 41.38
CA ASN A 3 -66.02 62.92 42.67
C ASN A 3 -64.51 62.84 42.44
N ASP A 4 -63.86 64.00 42.33
CA ASP A 4 -62.41 64.13 42.46
C ASP A 4 -62.02 63.94 43.93
N TYR A 5 -61.53 62.76 44.27
CA TYR A 5 -60.85 62.54 45.56
C TYR A 5 -59.44 63.13 45.46
N PRO A 6 -59.09 64.16 46.24
CA PRO A 6 -57.76 64.74 46.19
C PRO A 6 -56.72 63.74 46.72
N LEU A 7 -55.74 63.40 45.88
CA LEU A 7 -54.55 62.65 46.27
C LEU A 7 -53.70 63.52 47.20
N LYS A 8 -53.83 63.34 48.51
CA LYS A 8 -52.92 63.93 49.50
C LYS A 8 -51.55 63.25 49.39
N ASN A 9 -50.56 63.98 48.87
CA ASN A 9 -49.17 63.55 48.87
C ASN A 9 -48.40 64.43 49.86
N GLU A 10 -48.41 64.06 51.15
CA GLU A 10 -47.68 64.78 52.20
C GLU A 10 -46.25 64.22 52.28
N ALA A 11 -45.26 64.98 51.80
CA ALA A 11 -43.86 64.61 51.88
C ALA A 11 -43.28 65.07 53.23
N ASN A 12 -43.00 64.11 54.13
CA ASN A 12 -42.24 64.39 55.36
C ASN A 12 -40.74 64.29 55.06
N THR A 13 -40.02 65.40 55.25
CA THR A 13 -38.56 65.45 55.13
C THR A 13 -37.94 65.39 56.52
N PHE A 14 -37.06 64.42 56.77
CA PHE A 14 -36.27 64.37 57.99
C PHE A 14 -34.94 65.08 57.74
N SER A 15 -34.58 66.04 58.59
CA SER A 15 -33.32 66.80 58.48
C SER A 15 -32.10 66.05 59.03
N ASN A 16 -32.32 64.92 59.72
CA ASN A 16 -31.29 64.11 60.39
C ASN A 16 -31.51 62.61 60.12
N ASN A 17 -30.58 61.78 60.58
CA ASN A 17 -30.69 60.32 60.53
C ASN A 17 -31.95 59.81 61.23
N ILE A 18 -32.54 58.74 60.71
CA ILE A 18 -33.63 58.00 61.36
C ILE A 18 -33.04 56.74 61.99
N THR A 19 -33.18 56.61 63.30
CA THR A 19 -32.86 55.38 64.02
C THR A 19 -34.17 54.66 64.36
N ILE A 20 -34.28 53.39 63.97
CA ILE A 20 -35.38 52.51 64.36
C ILE A 20 -34.79 51.50 65.33
N GLU A 21 -35.17 51.62 66.59
CA GLU A 21 -34.72 50.74 67.67
C GLU A 21 -35.93 50.04 68.28
N HIS A 22 -35.70 48.80 68.70
CA HIS A 22 -36.66 48.06 69.49
C HIS A 22 -35.94 47.50 70.72
N SER A 23 -36.48 47.79 71.91
CA SER A 23 -35.88 47.40 73.18
C SER A 23 -36.44 46.06 73.66
N LEU A 24 -35.67 44.99 73.43
CA LEU A 24 -35.64 43.77 74.25
C LEU A 24 -36.92 42.92 74.33
N ASN A 25 -37.30 42.30 73.21
CA ASN A 25 -37.91 40.97 73.20
C ASN A 25 -37.54 40.28 71.87
N ASP A 26 -37.79 38.98 71.71
CA ASP A 26 -37.37 38.12 70.58
C ASP A 26 -37.98 38.48 69.21
N ARG A 27 -38.30 39.75 68.97
CA ARG A 27 -38.97 40.25 67.78
C ARG A 27 -38.03 41.09 66.95
N SER A 28 -38.22 41.02 65.64
CA SER A 28 -37.47 41.80 64.68
C SER A 28 -37.71 43.30 64.85
N THR A 29 -36.66 44.08 64.65
CA THR A 29 -36.76 45.53 64.41
C THR A 29 -36.95 45.74 62.92
N SER A 30 -38.04 46.36 62.51
CA SER A 30 -38.49 46.33 61.12
C SER A 30 -38.83 47.71 60.55
N LEU A 31 -38.51 47.90 59.28
CA LEU A 31 -39.01 48.97 58.42
C LEU A 31 -39.88 48.36 57.31
N PHE A 32 -41.14 48.80 57.24
CA PHE A 32 -42.09 48.31 56.25
C PHE A 32 -42.21 49.28 55.07
N LEU A 33 -41.97 48.79 53.86
CA LEU A 33 -42.22 49.52 52.61
C LEU A 33 -43.44 48.93 51.91
N LYS A 34 -44.51 49.72 51.79
CA LYS A 34 -45.75 49.31 51.11
C LYS A 34 -46.09 50.24 49.96
N ARG A 35 -46.32 49.66 48.78
CA ARG A 35 -46.86 50.36 47.60
C ARG A 35 -47.92 49.49 46.93
N GLY A 36 -49.19 49.88 47.07
CA GLY A 36 -50.32 49.06 46.62
C GLY A 36 -50.26 47.67 47.24
N ASN A 37 -50.17 46.63 46.40
CA ASN A 37 -50.07 45.23 46.81
C ASN A 37 -48.63 44.78 47.12
N HIS A 38 -47.61 45.60 46.88
CA HIS A 38 -46.23 45.26 47.21
C HIS A 38 -45.95 45.65 48.66
N HIS A 39 -45.48 44.69 49.45
CA HIS A 39 -45.17 44.90 50.86
C HIS A 39 -43.87 44.19 51.19
N TYR A 40 -42.84 44.98 51.51
CA TYR A 40 -41.53 44.49 51.92
C TYR A 40 -41.25 44.89 53.36
N GLU A 41 -40.57 44.00 54.06
CA GLU A 41 -40.05 44.23 55.41
C GLU A 41 -38.53 44.13 55.36
N PHE A 42 -37.86 45.22 55.70
CA PHE A 42 -36.44 45.24 56.01
C PHE A 42 -36.34 45.06 57.52
N PHE A 43 -35.58 44.07 57.97
CA PHE A 43 -35.57 43.75 59.38
C PHE A 43 -34.18 43.35 59.87
N THR A 44 -33.95 43.57 61.16
CA THR A 44 -32.97 42.80 61.94
C THR A 44 -33.73 41.93 62.91
N ASP A 45 -33.41 40.64 63.00
CA ASP A 45 -34.08 39.73 63.93
C ASP A 45 -33.43 39.75 65.33
N ALA A 46 -33.90 38.86 66.22
CA ALA A 46 -33.36 38.71 67.56
C ALA A 46 -31.87 38.27 67.60
N ASN A 47 -31.36 37.66 66.53
CA ASN A 47 -29.97 37.26 66.41
C ASN A 47 -29.07 38.36 65.82
N GLY A 48 -29.65 39.51 65.44
CA GLY A 48 -28.94 40.59 64.78
C GLY A 48 -28.75 40.38 63.27
N ASP A 49 -29.41 39.39 62.68
CA ASP A 49 -29.31 39.14 61.25
C ASP A 49 -30.18 40.12 60.47
N PHE A 50 -29.60 40.74 59.44
CA PHE A 50 -30.34 41.60 58.54
C PHE A 50 -31.07 40.78 57.46
N GLY A 51 -32.31 41.14 57.12
CA GLY A 51 -33.05 40.48 56.06
C GLY A 51 -34.04 41.38 55.34
N VAL A 52 -34.46 40.90 54.17
CA VAL A 52 -35.55 41.47 53.37
C VAL A 52 -36.58 40.38 53.13
N TYR A 53 -37.82 40.64 53.55
CA TYR A 53 -38.94 39.72 53.42
C TYR A 53 -40.05 40.32 52.56
N ASP A 54 -40.50 39.57 51.56
CA ASP A 54 -41.69 39.88 50.77
C ASP A 54 -42.93 39.38 51.52
N LYS A 55 -43.65 40.29 52.17
CA LYS A 55 -44.86 39.97 52.93
C LYS A 55 -46.07 39.67 52.07
N ARG A 56 -46.06 40.06 50.78
CA ARG A 56 -47.15 39.71 49.87
C ARG A 56 -47.09 38.23 49.52
N ASN A 57 -45.89 37.74 49.25
CA ASN A 57 -45.65 36.36 48.81
C ASN A 57 -45.13 35.46 49.94
N GLU A 58 -45.07 35.98 51.16
CA GLU A 58 -44.61 35.29 52.37
C GLU A 58 -43.24 34.62 52.21
N SER A 59 -42.28 35.33 51.61
CA SER A 59 -40.96 34.76 51.29
C SER A 59 -39.79 35.67 51.66
N THR A 60 -38.72 35.09 52.21
CA THR A 60 -37.44 35.78 52.36
C THR A 60 -36.82 36.00 50.98
N LEU A 61 -36.25 37.17 50.74
CA LEU A 61 -35.53 37.50 49.51
C LEU A 61 -34.01 37.50 49.74
N LEU A 62 -33.59 38.11 50.85
CA LEU A 62 -32.19 38.24 51.25
C LEU A 62 -32.07 38.04 52.76
N ARG A 63 -31.03 37.34 53.18
CA ARG A 63 -30.63 37.22 54.58
C ARG A 63 -29.11 37.34 54.71
N LEU A 64 -28.66 38.24 55.57
CA LEU A 64 -27.26 38.48 55.89
C LEU A 64 -27.06 38.21 57.38
N ASN A 65 -26.16 37.28 57.69
CA ASN A 65 -25.74 36.99 59.05
C ASN A 65 -24.22 37.00 59.18
N ASN A 66 -23.70 36.69 60.37
CA ASN A 66 -22.27 36.68 60.64
C ASN A 66 -21.46 35.62 59.87
N SER A 67 -22.13 34.65 59.22
CA SER A 67 -21.51 33.46 58.62
C SER A 67 -21.73 33.37 57.11
N ALA A 68 -22.83 33.90 56.59
CA ALA A 68 -23.23 33.76 55.20
C ALA A 68 -24.12 34.91 54.72
N SER A 69 -24.05 35.16 53.41
CA SER A 69 -25.05 35.92 52.66
C SER A 69 -25.91 34.92 51.87
N GLN A 70 -27.21 34.90 52.15
CA GLN A 70 -28.15 33.95 51.55
C GLN A 70 -29.13 34.69 50.64
N PHE A 71 -29.14 34.31 49.37
CA PHE A 71 -30.12 34.76 48.39
C PHE A 71 -31.15 33.64 48.19
N TYR A 72 -32.43 33.95 48.39
CA TYR A 72 -33.53 32.97 48.27
C TYR A 72 -34.18 33.00 46.88
N LYS A 73 -33.54 33.72 45.95
CA LYS A 73 -33.87 33.84 44.52
C LYS A 73 -32.56 33.93 43.74
N ASP A 74 -32.63 33.70 42.44
CA ASP A 74 -31.46 33.85 41.57
C ASP A 74 -30.90 35.27 41.64
N LEU A 75 -29.57 35.38 41.75
CA LEU A 75 -28.87 36.64 41.72
C LEU A 75 -28.60 37.05 40.26
N ASN A 76 -29.36 38.00 39.74
CA ASN A 76 -29.05 38.63 38.46
C ASN A 76 -28.01 39.76 38.67
N MET A 77 -26.76 39.51 38.26
CA MET A 77 -25.67 40.49 38.32
C MET A 77 -25.55 41.37 37.07
N ASN A 78 -26.44 41.21 36.09
CA ASN A 78 -26.27 41.76 34.73
C ASN A 78 -24.85 41.43 34.20
N ASN A 79 -24.21 42.38 33.52
CA ASN A 79 -22.82 42.24 33.04
C ASN A 79 -21.80 42.75 34.07
N LYS A 80 -21.92 42.33 35.32
CA LYS A 80 -20.97 42.66 36.41
C LYS A 80 -20.31 41.40 36.95
N ARG A 81 -19.24 41.60 37.72
CA ARG A 81 -18.34 40.53 38.18
C ARG A 81 -18.39 40.40 39.69
N VAL A 82 -18.19 39.18 40.18
CA VAL A 82 -17.76 38.94 41.57
C VAL A 82 -16.24 39.02 41.59
N HIS A 83 -15.68 39.82 42.50
CA HIS A 83 -14.24 39.93 42.69
C HIS A 83 -13.76 38.96 43.78
N ASN A 84 -12.49 38.57 43.72
CA ASN A 84 -11.83 37.76 44.76
C ASN A 84 -12.50 36.41 45.04
N VAL A 85 -13.01 35.74 44.01
CA VAL A 85 -13.49 34.35 44.11
C VAL A 85 -12.28 33.43 44.28
N ALA A 86 -12.16 32.76 45.43
CA ALA A 86 -11.08 31.81 45.71
C ALA A 86 -11.15 30.56 44.79
N ASN A 87 -10.09 29.75 44.77
CA ASN A 87 -10.12 28.47 44.07
C ASN A 87 -11.18 27.56 44.70
N ALA A 88 -11.96 26.87 43.88
CA ALA A 88 -13.00 25.97 44.35
C ALA A 88 -12.39 24.80 45.12
N THR A 89 -12.94 24.50 46.29
CA THR A 89 -12.54 23.37 47.15
C THR A 89 -13.65 22.32 47.28
N ALA A 90 -14.89 22.69 46.97
CA ALA A 90 -16.05 21.82 46.95
C ALA A 90 -16.81 21.91 45.61
N GLY A 91 -17.60 20.87 45.31
CA GLY A 91 -18.29 20.73 44.02
C GLY A 91 -19.41 21.74 43.74
N LYS A 92 -19.76 22.62 44.69
CA LYS A 92 -20.79 23.66 44.55
C LYS A 92 -20.21 25.09 44.63
N ASP A 93 -18.90 25.22 44.73
CA ASP A 93 -18.25 26.52 44.80
C ASP A 93 -18.35 27.23 43.45
N ALA A 94 -18.42 28.56 43.48
CA ALA A 94 -18.14 29.35 42.30
C ALA A 94 -16.68 29.16 41.88
N VAL A 95 -16.42 29.03 40.58
CA VAL A 95 -15.06 28.88 40.05
C VAL A 95 -14.55 30.20 39.52
N ASN A 96 -13.31 30.56 39.88
CA ASN A 96 -12.60 31.64 39.21
C ASN A 96 -11.99 31.17 37.88
N ARG A 97 -11.56 32.12 37.05
CA ARG A 97 -11.04 31.82 35.72
C ARG A 97 -9.73 31.03 35.79
N ASP A 98 -8.81 31.40 36.66
CA ASP A 98 -7.48 30.77 36.73
C ASP A 98 -7.59 29.28 37.11
N TYR A 99 -8.47 28.95 38.06
CA TYR A 99 -8.80 27.57 38.42
C TYR A 99 -9.45 26.79 37.27
N ALA A 100 -10.34 27.44 36.51
CA ALA A 100 -10.96 26.82 35.34
C ALA A 100 -9.93 26.57 34.24
N ASP A 101 -9.08 27.54 33.94
CA ASP A 101 -8.05 27.44 32.91
C ASP A 101 -7.01 26.36 33.28
N GLU A 102 -6.57 26.29 34.53
CA GLU A 102 -5.65 25.23 34.99
C GLU A 102 -6.23 23.81 34.76
N ARG A 103 -7.54 23.63 34.96
CA ARG A 103 -8.18 22.31 34.87
C ARG A 103 -8.65 21.94 33.47
N TYR A 104 -9.13 22.93 32.71
CA TYR A 104 -9.80 22.76 31.41
C TYR A 104 -8.98 23.28 30.23
N ALA A 105 -8.19 24.33 30.40
CA ALA A 105 -7.21 24.80 29.42
C ALA A 105 -5.84 24.16 29.68
N ARG A 106 -5.80 22.83 29.85
CA ARG A 106 -4.51 22.15 29.89
C ARG A 106 -3.81 22.39 28.56
N ALA A 107 -2.59 22.92 28.61
CA ALA A 107 -1.68 23.00 27.47
C ALA A 107 -1.50 21.62 26.79
N GLU A 108 -1.74 20.53 27.54
CA GLU A 108 -1.82 19.17 27.02
C GLU A 108 -3.11 18.48 27.48
N HIS A 109 -3.89 17.98 26.54
CA HIS A 109 -4.99 17.06 26.81
C HIS A 109 -4.91 15.85 25.89
N THR A 110 -5.29 14.69 26.40
CA THR A 110 -5.30 13.44 25.63
C THR A 110 -6.65 13.28 24.98
N HIS A 111 -6.69 13.32 23.66
CA HIS A 111 -7.88 12.89 22.92
C HIS A 111 -8.03 11.36 23.04
N THR A 112 -9.24 10.91 23.34
CA THR A 112 -9.59 9.48 23.21
C THR A 112 -10.10 9.21 21.79
N SER A 113 -10.12 7.94 21.35
CA SER A 113 -10.59 7.55 20.01
C SER A 113 -11.98 8.11 19.67
N SER A 114 -12.86 8.25 20.66
CA SER A 114 -14.22 8.79 20.45
C SER A 114 -14.24 10.28 20.12
N ASN A 115 -13.22 11.05 20.52
CA ASN A 115 -13.10 12.48 20.20
C ASN A 115 -12.59 12.74 18.77
N ILE A 116 -12.07 11.70 18.10
CA ILE A 116 -11.46 11.78 16.77
C ILE A 116 -12.23 10.90 15.78
N SER A 117 -13.54 10.75 15.98
CA SER A 117 -14.43 9.89 15.19
C SER A 117 -14.28 10.08 13.67
N ASP A 118 -14.12 11.33 13.20
CA ASP A 118 -14.05 11.63 11.76
C ASP A 118 -12.70 11.35 11.10
N ALA A 119 -11.62 11.17 11.87
CA ALA A 119 -10.32 10.74 11.31
C ALA A 119 -10.09 9.22 11.43
N VAL A 120 -10.99 8.49 12.11
CA VAL A 120 -10.77 7.10 12.55
C VAL A 120 -11.48 6.04 11.70
N THR A 121 -12.31 6.39 10.71
CA THR A 121 -12.96 5.36 9.87
C THR A 121 -11.98 4.55 8.98
N ARG A 122 -10.67 4.85 8.98
CA ARG A 122 -9.72 4.12 8.10
C ARG A 122 -8.40 3.63 8.72
N VAL A 123 -8.08 3.90 9.99
CA VAL A 123 -6.76 3.48 10.53
C VAL A 123 -6.88 2.95 11.98
N GLY A 124 -7.01 1.62 12.09
CA GLY A 124 -6.43 0.73 13.11
C GLY A 124 -6.63 1.05 14.60
N THR A 125 -7.50 0.29 15.26
CA THR A 125 -7.73 0.33 16.70
C THR A 125 -6.65 -0.39 17.53
N SER A 126 -6.43 0.14 18.74
CA SER A 126 -5.99 -0.52 20.00
C SER A 126 -4.57 -0.21 20.50
N ALA A 127 -4.48 0.56 21.61
CA ALA A 127 -3.31 0.77 22.50
C ALA A 127 -2.00 1.18 21.79
N SER A 128 -1.62 2.47 21.87
CA SER A 128 -0.60 3.13 21.00
C SER A 128 -0.94 3.16 19.49
N ALA A 129 -1.99 2.46 19.06
CA ALA A 129 -2.40 2.32 17.67
C ALA A 129 -3.23 3.50 17.10
N ASN A 130 -3.63 4.48 17.91
CA ASN A 130 -4.48 5.59 17.43
C ASN A 130 -3.68 6.85 17.03
N LYS A 131 -2.45 6.70 16.53
CA LYS A 131 -1.84 7.78 15.74
C LYS A 131 -1.99 7.41 14.27
N VAL A 132 -2.53 8.34 13.47
CA VAL A 132 -2.59 8.20 12.00
C VAL A 132 -1.17 7.97 11.43
N LEU A 133 -0.15 8.47 12.12
CA LEU A 133 1.27 8.27 11.85
C LEU A 133 2.01 8.01 13.17
N LYS A 134 2.70 6.87 13.30
CA LYS A 134 3.64 6.64 14.40
C LYS A 134 4.96 7.34 14.07
N LEU A 135 5.65 7.85 15.08
CA LEU A 135 7.01 8.36 14.94
C LEU A 135 7.98 7.46 15.72
N ASP A 136 9.20 7.31 15.24
CA ASP A 136 10.31 6.66 15.94
C ASP A 136 10.82 7.53 17.11
N SER A 137 11.83 7.05 17.84
CA SER A 137 12.43 7.79 18.97
C SER A 137 13.08 9.11 18.58
N ASN A 138 13.28 9.35 17.28
CA ASN A 138 13.90 10.55 16.72
C ASN A 138 12.86 11.48 16.07
N GLY A 139 11.57 11.11 16.10
CA GLY A 139 10.47 11.93 15.57
C GLY A 139 10.17 11.74 14.08
N PHE A 140 10.67 10.69 13.42
CA PHE A 140 10.36 10.37 12.01
C PHE A 140 9.25 9.33 11.89
N ILE A 141 8.47 9.31 10.81
CA ILE A 141 7.39 8.34 10.61
C ILE A 141 7.91 6.90 10.64
N ASP A 142 7.41 6.10 11.58
CA ASP A 142 7.73 4.68 11.73
C ASP A 142 6.73 3.82 10.92
N VAL A 143 7.23 3.23 9.84
CA VAL A 143 6.48 2.33 8.96
C VAL A 143 6.97 0.90 9.22
N ILE A 144 6.19 0.15 10.00
CA ILE A 144 6.44 -1.28 10.25
C ILE A 144 5.99 -2.06 9.01
N HIS A 145 6.95 -2.67 8.31
CA HIS A 145 6.64 -3.55 7.19
C HIS A 145 6.12 -4.90 7.69
N PRO A 146 5.06 -5.48 7.10
CA PRO A 146 4.64 -6.84 7.44
C PRO A 146 5.78 -7.81 7.19
N ASN A 147 6.01 -8.71 8.14
CA ASN A 147 6.96 -9.82 8.02
C ASN A 147 6.30 -11.10 7.48
N ASP A 148 5.02 -11.02 7.13
CA ASP A 148 4.24 -12.07 6.49
C ASP A 148 4.00 -11.74 5.01
N SER A 149 3.59 -12.74 4.25
CA SER A 149 3.35 -12.64 2.80
C SER A 149 2.10 -11.84 2.42
N SER A 150 1.68 -10.85 3.21
CA SER A 150 0.45 -10.06 3.01
C SER A 150 0.69 -8.88 2.05
N PRO A 151 0.23 -8.92 0.78
CA PRO A 151 0.79 -8.05 -0.27
C PRO A 151 0.20 -6.64 -0.42
N GLU A 152 -0.87 -6.24 0.28
CA GLU A 152 -1.74 -5.18 -0.28
C GLU A 152 -2.04 -3.95 0.61
N LYS A 153 -1.33 -3.70 1.71
CA LYS A 153 -1.59 -2.52 2.56
C LYS A 153 -0.37 -1.74 3.06
N SER A 154 0.80 -2.00 2.49
CA SER A 154 2.07 -1.46 3.02
C SER A 154 2.55 -0.24 2.24
N ILE A 155 2.93 0.82 2.95
CA ILE A 155 3.76 1.89 2.40
C ILE A 155 5.15 1.29 2.18
N VAL A 156 5.60 1.16 0.94
CA VAL A 156 6.98 0.74 0.64
C VAL A 156 7.91 1.92 0.85
N THR A 157 8.90 1.78 1.74
CA THR A 157 9.92 2.83 1.91
C THR A 157 10.94 2.75 0.78
N LYS A 158 11.51 3.90 0.38
CA LYS A 158 12.55 3.93 -0.66
C LYS A 158 13.72 2.99 -0.34
N LYS A 159 14.15 2.93 0.93
CA LYS A 159 15.22 2.02 1.36
C LYS A 159 14.88 0.54 1.11
N TYR A 160 13.65 0.12 1.40
CA TYR A 160 13.22 -1.26 1.13
C TYR A 160 13.20 -1.54 -0.37
N LEU A 161 12.70 -0.59 -1.18
CA LEU A 161 12.69 -0.70 -2.63
C LEU A 161 14.13 -0.81 -3.18
N ASP A 162 15.03 0.09 -2.78
CA ASP A 162 16.43 0.09 -3.19
C ASP A 162 17.09 -1.25 -2.81
N GLN A 163 16.90 -1.75 -1.58
CA GLN A 163 17.44 -3.05 -1.16
C GLN A 163 16.90 -4.23 -1.98
N LYS A 164 15.63 -4.20 -2.39
CA LYS A 164 15.08 -5.24 -3.26
C LYS A 164 15.61 -5.13 -4.68
N LEU A 165 15.78 -3.92 -5.19
CA LEU A 165 16.37 -3.66 -6.51
C LEU A 165 17.86 -4.01 -6.57
N ASP A 166 18.63 -3.71 -5.53
CA ASP A 166 20.06 -4.05 -5.43
C ASP A 166 20.27 -5.57 -5.38
N ASN A 167 19.31 -6.30 -4.81
CA ASN A 167 19.32 -7.77 -4.77
C ASN A 167 18.72 -8.41 -6.02
N ILE A 168 18.17 -7.62 -6.95
CA ILE A 168 17.88 -8.13 -8.28
C ILE A 168 19.22 -8.15 -9.01
N GLU A 169 19.73 -9.35 -9.27
CA GLU A 169 20.79 -9.53 -10.26
C GLU A 169 20.26 -9.06 -11.63
N ILE A 170 20.44 -7.78 -11.92
CA ILE A 170 20.37 -7.25 -13.28
C ILE A 170 21.78 -7.47 -13.85
N PRO A 171 21.98 -8.48 -14.72
CA PRO A 171 23.30 -8.68 -15.30
C PRO A 171 23.73 -7.41 -16.02
N ASN A 172 24.86 -6.86 -15.60
CA ASN A 172 25.40 -5.54 -16.00
C ASN A 172 25.71 -5.43 -17.51
N ALA A 173 25.51 -6.51 -18.27
CA ALA A 173 25.75 -6.62 -19.71
C ALA A 173 24.52 -7.16 -20.48
N GLY A 174 23.33 -7.17 -19.86
CA GLY A 174 22.23 -8.01 -20.32
C GLY A 174 22.48 -9.49 -19.95
N ILE A 175 21.44 -10.32 -20.04
CA ILE A 175 21.60 -11.77 -19.88
C ILE A 175 22.48 -12.29 -21.01
N THR A 176 23.49 -13.10 -20.70
CA THR A 176 24.29 -13.75 -21.76
C THR A 176 23.40 -14.73 -22.53
N GLN A 177 23.77 -15.06 -23.78
CA GLN A 177 23.05 -16.06 -24.57
C GLN A 177 22.83 -17.36 -23.77
N SER A 178 23.85 -17.84 -23.06
CA SER A 178 23.74 -19.03 -22.20
C SER A 178 22.72 -18.88 -21.05
N GLN A 179 22.64 -17.69 -20.44
CA GLN A 179 21.65 -17.41 -19.39
C GLN A 179 20.23 -17.24 -19.95
N ALA A 180 20.10 -16.68 -21.14
CA ALA A 180 18.83 -16.59 -21.86
C ALA A 180 18.35 -17.98 -22.28
N ASP A 181 19.22 -18.79 -22.84
CA ASP A 181 18.94 -20.18 -23.23
C ASP A 181 18.50 -20.97 -22.00
N SER A 182 19.17 -20.84 -20.85
CA SER A 182 18.76 -21.57 -19.65
C SER A 182 17.39 -21.12 -19.08
N ARG A 183 16.98 -19.87 -19.27
CA ARG A 183 15.71 -19.32 -18.74
C ARG A 183 14.53 -19.43 -19.72
N TYR A 184 14.80 -19.32 -21.01
CA TYR A 184 13.80 -19.26 -22.08
C TYR A 184 13.80 -20.49 -22.99
N SER A 185 14.76 -21.41 -22.83
CA SER A 185 14.71 -22.69 -23.54
C SER A 185 13.51 -23.47 -23.06
N ARG A 186 12.47 -23.44 -23.90
CA ARG A 186 11.48 -24.50 -23.92
C ARG A 186 12.26 -25.78 -24.22
N ASN A 187 12.40 -26.64 -23.20
CA ASN A 187 13.13 -27.92 -23.23
C ASN A 187 12.73 -28.86 -24.38
N ASN A 188 11.68 -28.53 -25.14
CA ASN A 188 11.40 -29.10 -26.45
C ASN A 188 11.05 -27.99 -27.43
N HIS A 189 11.90 -27.77 -28.43
CA HIS A 189 11.48 -27.16 -29.67
C HIS A 189 12.01 -27.99 -30.83
N THR A 190 11.18 -28.13 -31.86
CA THR A 190 11.49 -28.86 -33.08
C THR A 190 11.96 -27.88 -34.12
N HIS A 191 13.14 -28.14 -34.68
CA HIS A 191 13.63 -27.40 -35.84
C HIS A 191 13.11 -28.03 -37.14
N ALA A 192 12.63 -27.19 -38.04
CA ALA A 192 12.39 -27.60 -39.42
C ALA A 192 13.68 -27.37 -40.22
N ILE A 193 13.89 -28.16 -41.29
CA ILE A 193 15.04 -27.95 -42.18
C ILE A 193 15.05 -26.55 -42.83
N THR A 194 13.89 -25.89 -42.87
CA THR A 194 13.72 -24.49 -43.32
C THR A 194 14.29 -23.46 -42.34
N ASP A 195 14.60 -23.84 -41.11
CA ASP A 195 15.15 -22.93 -40.10
C ASP A 195 16.55 -22.43 -40.48
N ILE A 196 17.24 -23.18 -41.35
CA ILE A 196 18.59 -22.85 -41.82
C ILE A 196 18.52 -22.62 -43.33
N ASN A 197 18.49 -21.35 -43.73
CA ASN A 197 18.48 -20.94 -45.13
C ASN A 197 19.63 -21.62 -45.89
N GLY A 198 19.28 -22.35 -46.95
CA GLY A 198 20.24 -23.03 -47.84
C GLY A 198 20.65 -24.44 -47.41
N LEU A 199 20.22 -24.96 -46.25
CA LEU A 199 20.59 -26.32 -45.82
C LEU A 199 20.00 -27.41 -46.74
N THR A 200 18.76 -27.25 -47.19
CA THR A 200 18.13 -28.15 -48.17
C THR A 200 18.91 -28.20 -49.48
N ALA A 201 19.41 -27.05 -49.96
CA ALA A 201 20.20 -26.98 -51.18
C ALA A 201 21.54 -27.73 -51.01
N LYS A 202 22.25 -27.49 -49.89
CA LYS A 202 23.50 -28.19 -49.59
C LYS A 202 23.33 -29.71 -49.47
N LEU A 203 22.23 -30.17 -48.89
CA LEU A 203 21.96 -31.61 -48.76
C LEU A 203 21.73 -32.26 -50.14
N ASN A 204 21.01 -31.58 -51.03
CA ASN A 204 20.78 -32.02 -52.40
C ASN A 204 22.08 -32.02 -53.25
N GLU A 205 22.96 -31.04 -53.05
CA GLU A 205 24.28 -31.00 -53.70
C GLU A 205 25.17 -32.17 -53.26
N MET A 206 25.20 -32.47 -51.96
CA MET A 206 25.96 -33.62 -51.44
C MET A 206 25.47 -34.96 -52.00
N ALA A 207 24.14 -35.16 -52.03
CA ALA A 207 23.56 -36.39 -52.59
C ALA A 207 23.92 -36.56 -54.07
N THR A 208 23.90 -35.46 -54.82
CA THR A 208 24.28 -35.45 -56.24
C THR A 208 25.77 -35.76 -56.41
N THR A 209 26.64 -35.20 -55.57
CA THR A 209 28.09 -35.43 -55.62
C THR A 209 28.45 -36.90 -55.35
N GLN A 210 27.79 -37.54 -54.38
CA GLN A 210 27.99 -38.98 -54.12
C GLN A 210 27.59 -39.85 -55.31
N LEU A 211 26.44 -39.55 -55.95
CA LEU A 211 25.99 -40.30 -57.12
C LEU A 211 26.97 -40.14 -58.30
N VAL A 212 27.46 -38.92 -58.53
CA VAL A 212 28.46 -38.64 -59.58
C VAL A 212 29.74 -39.42 -59.33
N GLN A 213 30.25 -39.46 -58.10
CA GLN A 213 31.44 -40.24 -57.76
C GLN A 213 31.24 -41.75 -58.02
N GLN A 214 30.08 -42.31 -57.66
CA GLN A 214 29.78 -43.72 -57.94
C GLN A 214 29.71 -44.02 -59.43
N LEU A 215 29.15 -43.11 -60.23
CA LEU A 215 29.09 -43.24 -61.67
C LEU A 215 30.48 -43.16 -62.30
N GLN A 216 31.34 -42.26 -61.83
CA GLN A 216 32.74 -42.17 -62.30
C GLN A 216 33.50 -43.47 -62.05
N THR A 217 33.44 -44.03 -60.85
CA THR A 217 34.12 -45.30 -60.54
C THR A 217 33.62 -46.44 -61.44
N LYS A 218 32.31 -46.49 -61.73
CA LYS A 218 31.76 -47.50 -62.65
C LYS A 218 32.20 -47.29 -64.10
N ILE A 219 32.29 -46.05 -64.56
CA ILE A 219 32.78 -45.72 -65.90
C ILE A 219 34.24 -46.16 -66.03
N GLU A 220 35.10 -45.79 -65.07
CA GLU A 220 36.52 -46.19 -65.06
C GLU A 220 36.67 -47.73 -65.06
N GLU A 221 35.84 -48.45 -64.30
CA GLU A 221 35.85 -49.92 -64.31
C GLU A 221 35.44 -50.50 -65.67
N LEU A 222 34.41 -49.92 -66.30
CA LEU A 222 33.93 -50.33 -67.61
C LEU A 222 34.96 -50.03 -68.71
N GLU A 223 35.56 -48.85 -68.70
CA GLU A 223 36.64 -48.46 -69.62
C GLU A 223 37.79 -49.44 -69.54
N ARG A 224 38.24 -49.80 -68.33
CA ARG A 224 39.29 -50.82 -68.15
C ARG A 224 38.89 -52.20 -68.69
N LYS A 225 37.61 -52.60 -68.53
CA LYS A 225 37.11 -53.87 -69.09
C LYS A 225 37.09 -53.84 -70.61
N VAL A 226 36.67 -52.72 -71.20
CA VAL A 226 36.65 -52.53 -72.66
C VAL A 226 38.07 -52.58 -73.22
N GLU A 227 39.03 -51.87 -72.61
CA GLU A 227 40.43 -51.88 -73.05
C GLU A 227 41.02 -53.31 -73.04
N VAL A 228 40.71 -54.10 -72.01
CA VAL A 228 41.10 -55.51 -71.96
C VAL A 228 40.41 -56.33 -73.05
N LEU A 229 39.14 -56.10 -73.35
CA LEU A 229 38.45 -56.84 -74.41
C LEU A 229 38.99 -56.47 -75.80
N GLU A 230 39.18 -55.18 -76.08
CA GLU A 230 39.74 -54.70 -77.35
C GLU A 230 41.18 -55.17 -77.57
N GLY A 231 42.02 -55.18 -76.53
CA GLY A 231 43.40 -55.68 -76.61
C GLY A 231 43.52 -57.17 -76.92
N HIS A 232 42.43 -57.93 -76.81
CA HIS A 232 42.39 -59.38 -77.05
C HIS A 232 41.31 -59.79 -78.05
N ASP A 233 40.84 -58.86 -78.89
CA ASP A 233 39.87 -59.19 -79.93
C ASP A 233 40.43 -60.24 -80.89
N GLY A 234 39.59 -61.20 -81.28
CA GLY A 234 39.99 -62.37 -82.10
C GLY A 234 40.94 -63.37 -81.41
N LYS A 235 41.19 -63.22 -80.10
CA LYS A 235 42.03 -64.13 -79.30
C LYS A 235 41.18 -64.89 -78.28
N PHE A 236 41.62 -66.09 -77.90
CA PHE A 236 41.06 -66.82 -76.77
C PHE A 236 42.09 -66.92 -75.65
N LYS A 237 41.59 -66.92 -74.41
CA LYS A 237 42.43 -67.08 -73.22
C LYS A 237 42.48 -68.55 -72.83
N ASP A 238 43.67 -69.12 -72.79
CA ASP A 238 43.87 -70.46 -72.22
C ASP A 238 43.70 -70.40 -70.69
N ALA A 239 42.75 -71.17 -70.18
CA ALA A 239 42.42 -71.20 -68.75
C ALA A 239 43.56 -71.71 -67.87
N ARG A 240 44.43 -72.59 -68.39
CA ARG A 240 45.54 -73.21 -67.64
C ARG A 240 46.78 -72.31 -67.62
N THR A 241 47.10 -71.68 -68.75
CA THR A 241 48.32 -70.87 -68.87
C THR A 241 48.07 -69.37 -68.68
N GLN A 242 46.80 -68.95 -68.66
CA GLN A 242 46.36 -67.55 -68.60
C GLN A 242 46.88 -66.68 -69.75
N ARG A 243 47.37 -67.31 -70.83
CA ARG A 243 47.88 -66.64 -72.04
C ARG A 243 46.79 -66.52 -73.09
N TRP A 244 46.90 -65.48 -73.91
CA TRP A 244 46.02 -65.24 -75.04
C TRP A 244 46.64 -65.78 -76.33
N TYR A 245 45.83 -66.50 -77.10
CA TYR A 245 46.21 -67.14 -78.36
C TYR A 245 45.30 -66.64 -79.47
N GLU A 246 45.85 -66.39 -80.65
CA GLU A 246 45.08 -66.04 -81.84
C GLU A 246 44.35 -67.28 -82.37
N ILE A 247 43.19 -67.08 -83.03
CA ILE A 247 42.50 -68.15 -83.76
C ILE A 247 42.60 -67.85 -85.24
N GLY A 248 43.12 -68.81 -86.00
CA GLY A 248 43.16 -68.74 -87.45
C GLY A 248 42.46 -69.94 -88.06
N VAL A 249 41.59 -69.69 -89.03
CA VAL A 249 40.95 -70.75 -89.82
C VAL A 249 41.60 -70.75 -91.20
N TYR A 250 42.21 -71.88 -91.58
CA TYR A 250 43.02 -72.00 -92.79
C TYR A 250 42.45 -73.08 -93.75
N PRO A 251 42.53 -72.90 -95.07
CA PRO A 251 42.13 -73.93 -96.04
C PRO A 251 42.93 -75.23 -95.91
N ASN A 252 42.33 -76.35 -96.30
CA ASN A 252 42.95 -77.68 -96.28
C ASN A 252 44.32 -77.69 -97.02
N GLY A 253 45.37 -78.12 -96.32
CA GLY A 253 46.74 -78.17 -96.78
C GLY A 253 47.53 -76.86 -96.65
N GLN A 254 46.95 -75.78 -96.09
CA GLN A 254 47.57 -74.45 -95.98
C GLN A 254 47.82 -73.97 -94.54
N MET A 255 48.01 -74.88 -93.58
CA MET A 255 48.38 -74.46 -92.22
C MET A 255 49.74 -73.74 -92.19
N PRO A 256 49.88 -72.64 -91.43
CA PRO A 256 51.15 -71.95 -91.26
C PRO A 256 52.16 -72.86 -90.54
N SER A 257 53.41 -72.84 -91.00
CA SER A 257 54.50 -73.67 -90.47
C SER A 257 54.93 -73.31 -89.05
N ASN A 258 54.52 -72.13 -88.55
CA ASN A 258 54.72 -71.69 -87.18
C ASN A 258 53.37 -71.37 -86.53
N THR A 259 52.98 -72.17 -85.55
CA THR A 259 51.72 -72.04 -84.79
C THR A 259 51.94 -71.47 -83.39
N THR A 260 53.10 -70.86 -83.12
CA THR A 260 53.38 -70.26 -81.81
C THR A 260 52.36 -69.16 -81.50
N ASN A 261 51.66 -69.28 -80.38
CA ASN A 261 50.57 -68.40 -79.95
C ASN A 261 49.33 -68.38 -80.87
N LEU A 262 49.14 -69.42 -81.69
CA LEU A 262 48.03 -69.55 -82.64
C LEU A 262 47.34 -70.91 -82.48
N LEU A 263 46.01 -70.92 -82.37
CA LEU A 263 45.18 -72.08 -82.62
C LEU A 263 44.77 -72.07 -84.09
N ALA A 264 45.43 -72.91 -84.89
CA ALA A 264 45.11 -73.11 -86.29
C ALA A 264 44.04 -74.20 -86.44
N ILE A 265 42.90 -73.85 -87.04
CA ILE A 265 41.83 -74.79 -87.38
C ILE A 265 41.82 -74.91 -88.90
N GLU A 266 41.79 -76.15 -89.41
CA GLU A 266 41.71 -76.40 -90.85
C GLU A 266 40.25 -76.44 -91.30
N GLN A 267 39.95 -75.82 -92.44
CA GLN A 267 38.64 -75.94 -93.10
C GLN A 267 38.52 -77.30 -93.77
N GLU A 268 37.55 -78.10 -93.35
CA GLU A 268 37.08 -79.26 -94.12
C GLU A 268 36.40 -78.77 -95.41
N VAL A 269 36.83 -79.33 -96.55
CA VAL A 269 36.18 -79.25 -97.87
C VAL A 269 35.55 -80.60 -98.16
#